data_AF-A0A8T4V4N1-F1
#
_entry.id   AF-A0A8T4V4N1-F1
#
_cell.length_a   1.000
_cell.length_b   1.000
_cell.length_c   1.000
_cell.angle_alpha   90.00
_cell.angle_beta   90.00
_cell.angle_gamma   90.00
#
_symmetry.space_group_name_H-M   'P 1'
#
loop_
_entity.id
_entity.type
_entity.pdbx_description
1 polymer ?
#
loop_
_entity_poly.entity_id
_entity_poly.type
_entity_poly.pdbx_seq_one_letter_code
_entity_poly.pdbx_strand_id
1 'polypeptide(L)'
;MIILDSDFLVNAVKYKIDVIEKIKEEYPELKIAVVDKTLDELKRIDILDSKLALKLIEIKKIEVIKTNKDKIADDLIFDIVKEKDIVATQDKEFKRRLKEKNIKVITIKQKKYIEI
;
A
#
# COMPACT_ATOMS: atom_id res chain seq x y z
N MET A 1 -6.07 -10.25 2.51
CA MET A 1 -5.56 -9.47 1.35
C MET A 1 -4.49 -8.52 1.85
N ILE A 2 -3.74 -7.93 0.93
CA ILE A 2 -2.69 -6.95 1.22
C ILE A 2 -3.07 -5.63 0.57
N ILE A 3 -3.24 -4.59 1.36
CA ILE A 3 -3.62 -3.26 0.88
C ILE A 3 -2.40 -2.36 0.88
N LEU A 4 -2.07 -1.79 -0.27
CA LEU A 4 -0.93 -0.90 -0.43
C LEU A 4 -1.37 0.55 -0.27
N ASP A 5 -0.62 1.28 0.52
CA ASP A 5 -0.77 2.72 0.72
C ASP A 5 0.04 3.53 -0.32
N SER A 6 -0.34 4.78 -0.53
CA SER A 6 0.27 5.73 -1.46
C SER A 6 1.76 5.92 -1.15
N ASP A 7 2.09 6.11 0.13
CA ASP A 7 3.45 6.37 0.59
C ASP A 7 4.38 5.17 0.36
N PHE A 8 3.88 3.96 0.54
CA PHE A 8 4.59 2.71 0.37
C PHE A 8 4.97 2.50 -1.09
N LEU A 9 4.01 2.73 -2.00
CA LEU A 9 4.23 2.65 -3.44
C LEU A 9 5.25 3.68 -3.93
N VAL A 10 5.14 4.92 -3.47
CA VAL A 10 6.11 5.99 -3.79
C VAL A 10 7.51 5.60 -3.31
N ASN A 11 7.65 5.09 -2.08
CA ASN A 11 8.93 4.65 -1.56
C ASN A 11 9.49 3.42 -2.28
N ALA A 12 8.64 2.47 -2.67
CA ALA A 12 9.04 1.29 -3.44
C ALA A 12 9.68 1.70 -4.78
N VAL A 13 9.04 2.62 -5.50
CA VAL A 13 9.56 3.19 -6.75
C VAL A 13 10.85 3.97 -6.51
N LYS A 14 10.84 4.89 -5.54
CA LYS A 14 11.98 5.76 -5.20
C LYS A 14 13.24 4.96 -4.87
N TYR A 15 13.08 3.85 -4.16
CA TYR A 15 14.18 2.97 -3.78
C TYR A 15 14.42 1.82 -4.77
N LYS A 16 13.65 1.77 -5.87
CA LYS A 16 13.76 0.75 -6.93
C LYS A 16 13.66 -0.68 -6.38
N ILE A 17 12.74 -0.90 -5.45
CA ILE A 17 12.49 -2.20 -4.84
C ILE A 17 11.26 -2.80 -5.52
N ASP A 18 11.39 -4.02 -6.06
CA ASP A 18 10.22 -4.77 -6.53
C ASP A 18 9.46 -5.36 -5.34
N VAL A 19 8.74 -4.50 -4.63
CA VAL A 19 7.92 -4.89 -3.47
C VAL A 19 6.77 -5.79 -3.87
N ILE A 20 6.28 -5.70 -5.11
CA ILE A 20 5.14 -6.47 -5.57
C ILE A 20 5.51 -7.94 -5.72
N GLU A 21 6.65 -8.24 -6.36
CA GLU A 21 7.13 -9.63 -6.45
C GLU A 21 7.50 -10.18 -5.07
N LYS A 22 8.21 -9.40 -4.24
CA LYS A 22 8.55 -9.82 -2.87
C LYS A 22 7.32 -10.18 -2.04
N ILE A 23 6.26 -9.36 -2.11
CA ILE A 23 5.00 -9.64 -1.41
C ILE A 23 4.34 -10.91 -1.94
N LYS A 24 4.36 -11.15 -3.26
CA LYS A 24 3.81 -12.37 -3.85
C LYS A 24 4.60 -13.63 -3.47
N GLU A 25 5.92 -13.54 -3.39
CA GLU A 25 6.78 -14.64 -2.96
C GLU A 25 6.49 -15.04 -1.51
N GLU A 26 6.29 -14.05 -0.63
CA GLU A 26 6.04 -14.28 0.80
C GLU A 26 4.57 -14.63 1.11
N TYR A 27 3.64 -14.07 0.34
CA TYR A 27 2.19 -14.25 0.53
C TYR A 27 1.49 -14.64 -0.79
N PRO A 28 1.80 -15.81 -1.37
CA PRO A 28 1.29 -16.21 -2.68
C PRO A 28 -0.24 -16.34 -2.73
N GLU A 29 -0.86 -16.67 -1.59
CA GLU A 29 -2.32 -16.86 -1.47
C GLU A 29 -3.08 -15.53 -1.25
N LEU A 30 -2.39 -14.42 -0.96
CA LEU A 30 -3.03 -13.15 -0.67
C LEU A 30 -3.09 -12.25 -1.90
N LYS A 31 -4.30 -11.76 -2.21
CA LYS A 31 -4.49 -10.72 -3.22
C LYS A 31 -3.88 -9.39 -2.78
N ILE A 32 -3.27 -8.67 -3.71
CA ILE A 32 -2.73 -7.33 -3.53
C ILE A 32 -3.71 -6.31 -4.14
N ALA A 33 -4.05 -5.29 -3.37
CA ALA A 33 -5.00 -4.26 -3.76
C ALA A 33 -4.56 -2.86 -3.31
N VAL A 34 -5.18 -1.84 -3.90
CA VAL A 34 -5.19 -0.45 -3.44
C VAL A 34 -6.63 0.03 -3.32
N VAL A 35 -6.88 1.04 -2.49
CA VAL A 35 -8.17 1.74 -2.55
C VAL A 35 -8.15 2.77 -3.67
N ASP A 36 -9.31 3.07 -4.26
CA ASP A 36 -9.41 4.07 -5.31
C ASP A 36 -8.97 5.48 -4.89
N LYS A 37 -9.03 5.81 -3.59
CA LYS A 37 -8.48 7.04 -3.03
C LYS A 37 -6.95 7.13 -3.15
N THR A 38 -6.24 6.01 -3.01
CA THR A 38 -4.78 5.92 -3.24
C THR A 38 -4.43 6.38 -4.65
N LEU A 39 -5.24 6.01 -5.66
CA LEU A 39 -5.03 6.48 -7.03
C LEU A 39 -5.21 7.99 -7.17
N ASP A 40 -6.19 8.57 -6.46
CA ASP A 40 -6.43 10.01 -6.49
C ASP A 40 -5.27 10.78 -5.84
N GLU A 41 -4.74 10.28 -4.73
CA GLU A 41 -3.57 10.87 -4.05
C GLU A 41 -2.33 10.84 -4.94
N LEU A 42 -2.02 9.68 -5.53
CA LEU A 42 -0.89 9.55 -6.45
C LEU A 42 -1.03 10.46 -7.69
N LYS A 43 -2.25 10.68 -8.19
CA LYS A 43 -2.52 11.60 -9.30
C LYS A 43 -2.39 13.07 -8.90
N ARG A 44 -2.69 13.41 -7.64
CA ARG A 44 -2.62 14.77 -7.13
C ARG A 44 -1.17 15.21 -6.88
N ILE A 45 -0.29 14.27 -6.53
CA ILE A 45 1.14 14.55 -6.29
C ILE A 45 1.89 14.57 -7.63
N ASP A 46 2.28 15.75 -8.11
CA ASP A 46 3.02 15.90 -9.37
C ASP A 46 4.53 15.69 -9.19
N ILE A 47 4.92 14.45 -8.85
CA ILE A 47 6.33 14.02 -8.83
C ILE A 47 6.52 12.76 -9.69
N LEU A 48 7.75 12.55 -10.16
CA LEU A 48 8.10 11.39 -10.98
C LEU A 48 7.75 10.06 -10.29
N ASP A 49 8.05 9.95 -8.99
CA ASP A 49 7.82 8.72 -8.23
C ASP A 49 6.32 8.34 -8.16
N SER A 50 5.41 9.31 -8.01
CA SER A 50 3.97 9.06 -8.01
C SER A 50 3.44 8.62 -9.37
N LYS A 51 3.95 9.21 -10.47
CA LYS A 51 3.61 8.79 -11.84
C LYS A 51 4.07 7.36 -12.11
N LEU A 52 5.26 7.01 -11.64
CA LEU A 52 5.79 5.66 -11.72
C LEU A 52 5.02 4.67 -10.83
N ALA A 53 4.56 5.08 -9.65
CA ALA A 53 3.71 4.27 -8.78
C ALA A 53 2.36 3.93 -9.44
N LEU A 54 1.72 4.90 -10.10
CA LEU A 54 0.51 4.66 -10.90
C LEU A 54 0.77 3.65 -12.03
N LYS A 55 1.89 3.81 -12.73
CA LYS A 55 2.28 2.88 -13.79
C LYS A 55 2.59 1.48 -13.25
N LEU A 56 3.16 1.38 -12.05
CA LEU A 56 3.39 0.10 -11.37
C LEU A 56 2.07 -0.62 -11.08
N ILE A 57 1.08 0.10 -10.54
CA ILE A 57 -0.27 -0.43 -10.29
C ILE A 57 -0.88 -0.99 -11.57
N GLU A 58 -0.77 -0.24 -12.67
CA GLU A 58 -1.29 -0.64 -13.98
C GLU A 58 -0.57 -1.88 -14.55
N ILE A 59 0.77 -1.85 -14.62
CA ILE A 59 1.58 -2.95 -15.18
C ILE A 59 1.38 -4.25 -14.39
N LYS A 60 1.39 -4.16 -13.06
CA LYS A 60 1.23 -5.33 -12.19
C LYS A 60 -0.24 -5.73 -12.01
N LYS A 61 -1.18 -5.01 -12.64
CA LYS A 61 -2.64 -5.24 -12.60
C LYS A 61 -3.16 -5.36 -11.17
N ILE A 62 -2.73 -4.45 -10.29
CA ILE A 62 -3.13 -4.44 -8.89
C ILE A 62 -4.63 -4.13 -8.79
N GLU A 63 -5.35 -4.86 -7.95
CA GLU A 63 -6.79 -4.70 -7.76
C GLU A 63 -7.11 -3.33 -7.16
N VAL A 64 -8.16 -2.66 -7.65
CA VAL A 64 -8.58 -1.36 -7.13
C VAL A 64 -9.92 -1.52 -6.43
N ILE A 65 -9.93 -1.40 -5.11
CA ILE A 65 -11.12 -1.45 -4.28
C ILE A 65 -11.84 -0.11 -4.38
N LYS A 66 -13.09 -0.13 -4.81
CA LYS A 66 -13.96 1.05 -4.85
C LYS A 66 -14.46 1.37 -3.45
N THR A 67 -14.34 2.63 -3.05
CA THR A 67 -14.75 3.10 -1.73
C THR A 67 -15.66 4.32 -1.85
N ASN A 68 -16.37 4.66 -0.76
CA ASN A 68 -16.96 5.97 -0.66
C ASN A 68 -15.82 6.96 -0.38
N LYS A 69 -15.59 7.94 -1.26
CA LYS A 69 -14.38 8.78 -1.21
C LYS A 69 -14.50 9.97 -0.24
N ASP A 70 -15.40 9.86 0.73
CA ASP A 70 -15.71 10.86 1.76
C ASP A 70 -14.62 11.02 2.82
N LYS A 71 -13.74 10.01 2.95
CA LYS A 71 -12.58 10.03 3.87
C LYS A 71 -11.24 10.08 3.13
N ILE A 72 -10.16 10.20 3.92
CA ILE A 72 -8.77 10.06 3.46
C ILE A 72 -8.41 8.58 3.27
N ALA A 73 -7.34 8.27 2.51
CA ALA A 73 -6.99 6.89 2.19
C ALA A 73 -6.77 6.03 3.44
N ASP A 74 -6.00 6.51 4.42
CA ASP A 74 -5.74 5.79 5.68
C ASP A 74 -7.02 5.34 6.38
N ASP A 75 -8.00 6.23 6.52
CA ASP A 75 -9.26 5.91 7.19
C ASP A 75 -10.10 4.93 6.38
N LEU A 76 -10.12 5.07 5.05
CA LEU A 76 -10.80 4.12 4.17
C LEU A 76 -10.17 2.73 4.26
N ILE A 77 -8.84 2.66 4.25
CA ILE A 77 -8.09 1.42 4.44
C ILE A 77 -8.43 0.84 5.82
N PHE A 78 -8.38 1.66 6.87
CA PHE A 78 -8.67 1.24 8.26
C PHE A 78 -10.07 0.68 8.47
N ASP A 79 -11.05 1.16 7.71
CA ASP A 79 -12.45 0.73 7.77
C ASP A 79 -12.68 -0.62 7.07
N ILE A 80 -11.95 -0.92 6.00
CA ILE A 80 -12.16 -2.13 5.19
C ILE A 80 -11.29 -3.31 5.62
N VAL A 81 -10.15 -3.06 6.24
CA VAL A 81 -9.19 -4.10 6.65
C VAL A 81 -9.71 -4.92 7.82
N LYS A 82 -9.47 -6.23 7.75
CA LYS A 82 -9.80 -7.19 8.80
C LYS A 82 -8.53 -7.69 9.46
N GLU A 83 -8.65 -8.35 10.60
CA GLU A 83 -7.51 -8.87 11.39
C GLU A 83 -6.57 -9.80 10.58
N LYS A 84 -7.12 -10.52 9.60
CA LYS A 84 -6.34 -11.40 8.70
C LYS A 84 -5.70 -10.68 7.50
N ASP A 85 -5.98 -9.40 7.32
CA ASP A 85 -5.43 -8.59 6.24
C ASP A 85 -4.09 -7.97 6.67
N ILE A 86 -3.35 -7.49 5.69
CA ILE A 86 -2.05 -6.85 5.88
C ILE A 86 -2.10 -5.49 5.19
N VAL A 87 -1.52 -4.47 5.81
CA VAL A 87 -1.43 -3.13 5.20
C VAL A 87 0.03 -2.78 4.96
N ALA A 88 0.38 -2.32 3.76
CA ALA A 88 1.72 -1.86 3.45
C ALA A 88 1.76 -0.32 3.46
N THR A 89 2.43 0.26 4.45
CA THR A 89 2.52 1.73 4.66
C THR A 89 3.88 2.09 5.28
N GLN A 90 4.41 3.29 5.03
CA GLN A 90 5.57 3.80 5.78
C GLN A 90 5.17 4.70 6.96
N ASP A 91 3.93 5.20 6.99
CA ASP A 91 3.47 6.16 7.98
C ASP A 91 3.51 5.60 9.42
N LYS A 92 4.11 6.36 10.34
CA LYS A 92 4.33 5.88 11.72
C LYS A 92 3.03 5.84 12.53
N GLU A 93 2.16 6.82 12.34
CA GLU A 93 0.91 6.94 13.08
C GLU A 93 -0.10 5.90 12.60
N PHE A 94 -0.24 5.73 11.29
CA PHE A 94 -1.13 4.74 10.72
C PHE A 94 -0.74 3.31 11.13
N LYS A 95 0.57 3.01 11.14
CA LYS A 95 1.08 1.74 11.71
C LYS A 95 0.68 1.52 13.15
N ARG A 96 0.75 2.55 13.99
CA ARG A 96 0.34 2.44 15.40
C ARG A 96 -1.14 2.07 15.47
N ARG A 97 -2.00 2.77 14.73
CA ARG A 97 -3.45 2.52 14.67
C ARG A 97 -3.76 1.09 14.20
N LEU A 98 -3.07 0.60 13.17
CA LEU A 98 -3.25 -0.75 12.63
C LEU A 98 -2.85 -1.83 13.65
N LYS A 99 -1.73 -1.64 14.35
CA LYS A 99 -1.27 -2.56 15.39
C LYS A 99 -2.23 -2.63 16.58
N GLU A 100 -2.85 -1.52 16.97
CA GLU A 100 -3.89 -1.50 18.01
C GLU A 100 -5.12 -2.36 17.65
N LYS A 101 -5.34 -2.62 16.35
CA LYS A 101 -6.37 -3.53 15.82
C LYS A 101 -5.85 -4.93 15.48
N ASN A 102 -4.63 -5.29 15.89
CA ASN A 102 -3.96 -6.56 15.53
C ASN A 102 -3.78 -6.78 14.02
N ILE A 103 -3.74 -5.71 13.23
CA ILE A 103 -3.51 -5.80 11.78
C ILE A 103 -2.00 -5.81 11.52
N LYS A 104 -1.53 -6.77 10.72
CA LYS A 104 -0.13 -6.86 10.30
C LYS A 104 0.21 -5.73 9.34
N VAL A 105 1.47 -5.27 9.40
CA VAL A 105 1.92 -4.14 8.58
C VAL A 105 3.20 -4.50 7.84
N ILE A 106 3.25 -4.29 6.52
CA ILE A 106 4.49 -4.38 5.74
C ILE A 106 5.12 -2.99 5.62
N THR A 107 6.43 -2.89 5.87
CA THR A 107 7.22 -1.66 5.71
C THR A 107 8.47 -1.91 4.87
N ILE A 108 9.11 -0.84 4.39
CA ILE A 108 10.38 -0.92 3.67
C ILE A 108 11.48 -0.57 4.66
N LYS A 109 12.41 -1.48 4.89
CA LYS A 109 13.56 -1.28 5.78
C LYS A 109 14.85 -1.15 4.99
N GLN A 110 15.72 -0.30 5.52
CA GLN A 110 17.04 0.00 4.96
C GLN A 110 17.04 0.38 3.47
N LYS A 111 15.89 0.85 2.95
CA LYS A 111 15.69 1.15 1.52
C LYS A 111 16.01 -0.05 0.60
N LYS A 112 15.88 -1.29 1.11
CA LYS A 112 16.30 -2.51 0.39
C LYS A 112 15.32 -3.68 0.49
N TYR A 113 14.75 -3.93 1.66
CA TYR A 113 13.91 -5.11 1.88
C TYR A 113 12.60 -4.74 2.56
N ILE A 114 11.62 -5.63 2.47
CA ILE A 114 10.35 -5.52 3.17
C ILE A 114 10.43 -6.24 4.52
N GLU A 115 9.76 -5.71 5.53
CA GLU A 115 9.67 -6.29 6.88
C GLU A 115 8.22 -6.21 7.36
N ILE A 116 7.77 -7.22 8.10
CA ILE A 116 6.43 -7.33 8.72
C ILE A 116 6.49 -7.08 10.23
#